data_AF-A0A6L8KTM0-F1
#
_entry.id   AF-A0A6L8KTM0-F1
#
_cell.length_a   1.000
_cell.length_b   1.000
_cell.length_c   1.000
_cell.angle_alpha   90.00
_cell.angle_beta   90.00
_cell.angle_gamma   90.00
#
_symmetry.space_group_name_H-M   'P 1'
#
loop_
_entity.id
_entity.type
_entity.pdbx_description
1 polymer ?
#
loop_
_entity_poly.entity_id
_entity_poly.type
_entity_poly.pdbx_seq_one_letter_code
_entity_poly.pdbx_strand_id
1 'polypeptide(L)'
;MAHKKTIDVQAAVAIAAAEAIAAKTQGTFGVGGLMLDQHGNVLQSLHNNVIKDGLIFDPTAHGERQLIDWYYAERAKGRDLPEPQDITIVTSLDPCCMCSGAILAGGFNVVVAAPDKNAGINYDASATFPALPEPLRAQAEQSFSYPAILGTSLYSRASTGATPKSFFIGKTISEPTQALCSLVFEATSAEVMEMFNTDLPQELLKDPATLPADHYIVRALKQQYPDALTYRGKPHAPDAGLAPFLKQAMARDREHGGAGDAVALLDSFGNLLLCMPGRMTQSGIRSAFMETTRAYAQLRYKLMHGAVPARHEEIRHYLGHPKDGTFVFAKGPDGSAVSFMNLGAYGSTMEGPLPLKNPAQFQYVLPSLPEAELAAVCAAMPPLYRSVIRIRPTQVADHALVAALA
;
A
#
# COMPACT_ATOMS: atom_id res chain seq x y z
N MET A 1 -20.90 16.63 -12.95
CA MET A 1 -20.82 15.93 -14.24
C MET A 1 -21.96 14.94 -14.30
N ALA A 2 -22.69 14.83 -15.41
CA ALA A 2 -23.74 13.82 -15.53
C ALA A 2 -23.13 12.42 -15.30
N HIS A 3 -23.67 11.66 -14.35
CA HIS A 3 -23.19 10.33 -14.03
C HIS A 3 -23.36 9.45 -15.28
N LYS A 4 -22.26 9.14 -15.97
CA LYS A 4 -22.29 8.18 -17.06
C LYS A 4 -22.69 6.85 -16.44
N LYS A 5 -23.83 6.32 -16.85
CA LYS A 5 -24.32 5.03 -16.40
C LYS A 5 -23.57 3.93 -17.15
N THR A 6 -23.00 2.98 -16.42
CA THR A 6 -22.18 1.89 -16.93
C THR A 6 -22.70 0.57 -16.36
N ILE A 7 -23.59 -0.05 -17.12
CA ILE A 7 -24.31 -1.29 -16.78
C ILE A 7 -23.79 -2.52 -17.54
N ASP A 8 -22.58 -2.42 -18.09
CA ASP A 8 -21.90 -3.49 -18.81
C ASP A 8 -20.47 -3.61 -18.28
N VAL A 9 -20.05 -4.83 -17.94
CA VAL A 9 -18.73 -5.08 -17.35
C VAL A 9 -17.62 -4.64 -18.30
N GLN A 10 -17.75 -4.93 -19.60
CA GLN A 10 -16.77 -4.54 -20.61
C GLN A 10 -16.65 -3.01 -20.68
N ALA A 11 -17.76 -2.27 -20.67
CA ALA A 11 -17.74 -0.81 -20.64
C ALA A 11 -17.11 -0.23 -19.36
N ALA A 12 -17.32 -0.87 -18.21
CA ALA A 12 -16.70 -0.46 -16.95
C ALA A 12 -15.18 -0.69 -16.96
N VAL A 13 -14.75 -1.86 -17.43
CA VAL A 13 -13.33 -2.17 -17.59
C VAL A 13 -12.67 -1.25 -18.60
N ALA A 14 -13.35 -0.86 -19.67
CA ALA A 14 -12.81 0.10 -20.64
C ALA A 14 -12.46 1.46 -20.01
N ILE A 15 -13.22 1.91 -19.00
CA ILE A 15 -12.89 3.13 -18.24
C ILE A 15 -11.64 2.90 -17.39
N ALA A 16 -11.56 1.78 -16.66
CA ALA A 16 -10.37 1.44 -15.88
C ALA A 16 -9.11 1.28 -16.77
N ALA A 17 -9.27 0.74 -17.98
CA ALA A 17 -8.20 0.62 -18.96
C ALA A 17 -7.73 1.99 -19.49
N ALA A 18 -8.66 2.95 -19.67
CA ALA A 18 -8.30 4.32 -20.03
C ALA A 18 -7.48 5.00 -18.93
N GLU A 19 -7.83 4.78 -17.66
CA GLU A 19 -7.02 5.24 -16.52
C GLU A 19 -5.64 4.55 -16.50
N ALA A 20 -5.56 3.24 -16.82
CA ALA A 20 -4.26 2.57 -16.93
C ALA A 20 -3.35 3.21 -18.00
N ILE A 21 -3.92 3.63 -19.14
CA ILE A 21 -3.20 4.40 -20.17
C ILE A 21 -2.74 5.76 -19.61
N ALA A 22 -3.60 6.47 -18.86
CA ALA A 22 -3.24 7.73 -18.23
C ALA A 22 -2.07 7.57 -17.24
N ALA A 23 -2.07 6.49 -16.44
CA ALA A 23 -0.96 6.13 -15.56
C ALA A 23 0.35 5.93 -16.34
N LYS A 24 0.29 5.19 -17.45
CA LYS A 24 1.45 5.03 -18.34
C LYS A 24 1.95 6.37 -18.88
N THR A 25 1.04 7.27 -19.29
CA THR A 25 1.42 8.62 -19.75
C THR A 25 2.08 9.44 -18.64
N GLN A 26 1.66 9.27 -17.38
CA GLN A 26 2.30 9.91 -16.22
C GLN A 26 3.70 9.32 -15.91
N GLY A 27 4.03 8.14 -16.43
CA GLY A 27 5.27 7.44 -16.10
C GLY A 27 5.19 6.68 -14.76
N THR A 28 4.00 6.21 -14.38
CA THR A 28 3.80 5.35 -13.21
C THR A 28 3.25 3.98 -13.62
N PHE A 29 2.98 3.10 -12.65
CA PHE A 29 2.46 1.76 -12.94
C PHE A 29 1.16 1.86 -13.72
N GLY A 30 1.10 1.18 -14.88
CA GLY A 30 -0.02 1.16 -15.81
C GLY A 30 -1.28 0.49 -15.27
N VAL A 31 -1.86 1.03 -14.20
CA VAL A 31 -3.02 0.50 -13.47
C VAL A 31 -4.05 1.59 -13.28
N GLY A 32 -5.31 1.28 -13.56
CA GLY A 32 -6.43 2.19 -13.46
C GLY A 32 -7.62 1.57 -12.72
N GLY A 33 -8.45 2.43 -12.15
CA GLY A 33 -9.61 2.04 -11.36
C GLY A 33 -10.83 2.90 -11.64
N LEU A 34 -11.99 2.31 -11.38
CA LEU A 34 -13.31 2.93 -11.46
C LEU A 34 -14.12 2.52 -10.23
N MET A 35 -14.91 3.44 -9.67
CA MET A 35 -15.87 3.18 -8.62
C MET A 35 -17.30 3.43 -9.13
N LEU A 36 -18.16 2.44 -8.95
CA LEU A 36 -19.57 2.43 -9.35
C LEU A 36 -20.47 2.28 -8.12
N ASP A 37 -21.63 2.93 -8.13
CA ASP A 37 -22.72 2.62 -7.20
C ASP A 37 -23.53 1.38 -7.63
N GLN A 38 -24.52 1.01 -6.82
CA GLN A 38 -25.41 -0.14 -7.05
C GLN A 38 -26.32 -0.01 -8.28
N HIS A 39 -26.35 1.16 -8.92
CA HIS A 39 -27.10 1.43 -10.14
C HIS A 39 -26.21 1.52 -11.38
N GLY A 40 -24.90 1.33 -11.22
CA GLY A 40 -23.90 1.46 -12.27
C GLY A 40 -23.55 2.91 -12.60
N ASN A 41 -23.89 3.87 -11.74
CA ASN A 41 -23.43 5.26 -11.93
C ASN A 41 -21.95 5.35 -11.59
N VAL A 42 -21.18 5.99 -12.48
CA VAL A 42 -19.77 6.32 -12.21
C VAL A 42 -19.71 7.36 -11.08
N LEU A 43 -19.10 6.95 -9.96
CA LEU A 43 -18.82 7.80 -8.81
C LEU A 43 -17.47 8.51 -8.99
N GLN A 44 -16.45 7.76 -9.39
CA GLN A 44 -15.09 8.26 -9.63
C GLN A 44 -14.27 7.29 -10.49
N SER A 45 -13.37 7.78 -11.33
CA SER A 45 -12.27 7.01 -11.93
C SER A 45 -10.93 7.69 -11.66
N LEU A 46 -9.87 6.91 -11.51
CA LEU A 46 -8.52 7.42 -11.32
C LEU A 46 -7.48 6.34 -11.61
N HIS A 47 -6.24 6.75 -11.80
CA HIS A 47 -5.10 5.88 -12.04
C HIS A 47 -4.12 5.85 -10.88
N ASN A 48 -3.19 4.88 -10.94
CA ASN A 48 -2.05 4.81 -10.03
C ASN A 48 -1.28 6.14 -10.01
N ASN A 49 -0.81 6.55 -8.84
CA ASN A 49 -0.09 7.81 -8.61
C ASN A 49 1.18 7.60 -7.77
N VAL A 50 1.75 6.39 -7.80
CA VAL A 50 2.98 6.06 -7.05
C VAL A 50 4.12 6.97 -7.46
N ILE A 51 4.23 7.25 -8.76
CA ILE A 51 5.18 8.19 -9.34
C ILE A 51 4.43 9.43 -9.82
N LYS A 52 4.96 10.61 -9.50
CA LYS A 52 4.59 11.89 -10.12
C LYS A 52 5.85 12.66 -10.49
N ASP A 53 5.87 13.23 -11.70
CA ASP A 53 6.98 14.05 -12.18
C ASP A 53 8.36 13.37 -12.02
N GLY A 54 8.42 12.05 -12.28
CA GLY A 54 9.65 11.27 -12.17
C GLY A 54 10.13 10.99 -10.74
N LEU A 55 9.30 11.23 -9.71
CA LEU A 55 9.62 11.03 -8.31
C LEU A 55 8.58 10.15 -7.62
N ILE A 56 9.03 9.36 -6.64
CA ILE A 56 8.12 8.60 -5.77
C ILE A 56 7.30 9.59 -4.94
N PHE A 57 6.00 9.63 -5.20
CA PHE A 57 5.04 10.54 -4.55
C PHE A 57 4.44 9.92 -3.29
N ASP A 58 3.87 8.73 -3.43
CA ASP A 58 3.31 7.93 -2.34
C ASP A 58 3.30 6.46 -2.79
N PRO A 59 4.12 5.56 -2.21
CA PRO A 59 4.19 4.16 -2.62
C PRO A 59 2.84 3.45 -2.47
N THR A 60 1.93 3.98 -1.64
CA THR A 60 0.59 3.39 -1.45
C THR A 60 -0.44 3.90 -2.45
N ALA A 61 -0.12 4.87 -3.31
CA ALA A 61 -1.10 5.54 -4.19
C ALA A 61 -1.52 4.69 -5.40
N HIS A 62 -1.97 3.47 -5.16
CA HIS A 62 -2.60 2.60 -6.14
C HIS A 62 -4.01 3.09 -6.47
N GLY A 63 -4.54 2.68 -7.62
CA GLY A 63 -5.86 3.11 -8.08
C GLY A 63 -6.98 2.73 -7.11
N GLU A 64 -7.07 1.46 -6.72
CA GLU A 64 -8.12 0.96 -5.82
C GLU A 64 -8.05 1.66 -4.46
N ARG A 65 -6.84 1.83 -3.93
CA ARG A 65 -6.62 2.47 -2.63
C ARG A 65 -7.04 3.94 -2.66
N GLN A 66 -6.68 4.67 -3.71
CA GLN A 66 -7.07 6.07 -3.89
C GLN A 66 -8.59 6.24 -4.05
N LEU A 67 -9.27 5.31 -4.72
CA LEU A 67 -10.73 5.32 -4.81
C LEU A 67 -11.37 5.17 -3.43
N ILE A 68 -10.81 4.32 -2.55
CA ILE A 68 -11.31 4.15 -1.19
C ILE A 68 -11.11 5.41 -0.33
N ASP A 69 -9.96 6.09 -0.37
CA ASP A 69 -9.85 7.37 0.35
C ASP A 69 -10.76 8.44 -0.22
N TRP A 70 -10.91 8.49 -1.55
CA TRP A 70 -11.84 9.42 -2.16
C TRP A 70 -13.24 9.21 -1.61
N TYR A 71 -13.71 7.95 -1.54
CA TYR A 71 -15.01 7.59 -0.99
C TYR A 71 -15.19 8.11 0.45
N TYR A 72 -14.25 7.79 1.34
CA TYR A 72 -14.36 8.21 2.75
C TYR A 72 -14.20 9.73 2.91
N ALA A 73 -13.35 10.38 2.12
CA ALA A 73 -13.19 11.83 2.14
C ALA A 73 -14.45 12.55 1.67
N GLU A 74 -15.14 12.04 0.64
CA GLU A 74 -16.41 12.61 0.17
C GLU A 74 -17.53 12.38 1.18
N ARG A 75 -17.60 11.20 1.81
CA ARG A 75 -18.53 10.94 2.92
C ARG A 75 -18.29 11.88 4.10
N ALA A 76 -17.04 12.14 4.46
CA ALA A 76 -16.69 13.08 5.51
C ALA A 76 -17.07 14.54 5.18
N LYS A 77 -17.16 14.89 3.88
CA LYS A 77 -17.71 16.19 3.41
C LYS A 77 -19.24 16.23 3.40
N GLY A 78 -19.92 15.15 3.80
CA GLY A 78 -21.38 15.05 3.83
C GLY A 78 -22.01 14.66 2.49
N ARG A 79 -21.24 14.16 1.52
CA ARG A 79 -21.82 13.61 0.29
C ARG A 79 -22.56 12.31 0.62
N ASP A 80 -23.82 12.24 0.19
CA ASP A 80 -24.62 11.02 0.27
C ASP A 80 -24.05 9.99 -0.74
N LEU A 81 -23.35 9.00 -0.21
CA LEU A 81 -22.76 7.90 -0.96
C LEU A 81 -23.29 6.58 -0.37
N PRO A 82 -23.54 5.56 -1.21
CA PRO A 82 -23.97 4.25 -0.73
C PRO A 82 -22.99 3.65 0.26
N GLU A 83 -23.45 2.70 1.07
CA GLU A 83 -22.57 1.92 1.92
C GLU A 83 -21.58 1.08 1.07
N PRO A 84 -20.38 0.76 1.57
CA PRO A 84 -19.34 0.11 0.78
C PRO A 84 -19.76 -1.20 0.09
N GLN A 85 -20.62 -2.00 0.72
CA GLN A 85 -21.13 -3.26 0.17
C GLN A 85 -22.03 -3.10 -1.07
N ASP A 86 -22.52 -1.88 -1.31
CA ASP A 86 -23.31 -1.51 -2.48
C ASP A 86 -22.45 -0.87 -3.58
N ILE A 87 -21.16 -0.67 -3.32
CA ILE A 87 -20.19 -0.10 -4.26
C ILE A 87 -19.38 -1.21 -4.91
N THR A 88 -19.08 -1.03 -6.20
CA THR A 88 -18.19 -1.91 -6.97
C THR A 88 -16.98 -1.12 -7.46
N ILE A 89 -15.79 -1.55 -7.08
CA ILE A 89 -14.53 -1.10 -7.64
C ILE A 89 -14.22 -1.97 -8.87
N VAL A 90 -13.95 -1.37 -10.01
CA VAL A 90 -13.48 -2.06 -11.21
C VAL A 90 -12.01 -1.71 -11.38
N THR A 91 -11.14 -2.71 -11.42
CA THR A 91 -9.69 -2.51 -11.54
C THR A 91 -9.16 -3.15 -12.82
N SER A 92 -8.22 -2.48 -13.47
CA SER A 92 -7.59 -2.96 -14.70
C SER A 92 -6.69 -4.18 -14.46
N LEU A 93 -6.17 -4.36 -13.24
CA LEU A 93 -5.24 -5.43 -12.88
C LEU A 93 -5.65 -6.04 -11.54
N ASP A 94 -5.38 -7.33 -11.33
CA ASP A 94 -5.67 -8.03 -10.09
C ASP A 94 -5.08 -7.28 -8.89
N PRO A 95 -5.91 -6.89 -7.90
CA PRO A 95 -5.45 -6.02 -6.82
C PRO A 95 -4.36 -6.73 -6.02
N CYS A 96 -3.31 -5.99 -5.68
CA CYS A 96 -2.23 -6.52 -4.86
C CYS A 96 -2.69 -6.76 -3.40
N CYS A 97 -1.82 -7.28 -2.53
CA CYS A 97 -2.18 -7.55 -1.13
C CYS A 97 -2.67 -6.29 -0.38
N MET A 98 -2.09 -5.12 -0.69
CA MET A 98 -2.49 -3.84 -0.10
C MET A 98 -3.92 -3.49 -0.51
N CYS A 99 -4.18 -3.42 -1.81
CA CYS A 99 -5.49 -3.04 -2.35
C CYS A 99 -6.56 -4.04 -1.92
N SER A 100 -6.24 -5.34 -1.91
CA SER A 100 -7.16 -6.38 -1.48
C SER A 100 -7.51 -6.27 0.00
N GLY A 101 -6.52 -6.05 0.87
CA GLY A 101 -6.78 -5.79 2.29
C GLY A 101 -7.62 -4.53 2.50
N ALA A 102 -7.38 -3.47 1.74
CA ALA A 102 -8.18 -2.23 1.80
C ALA A 102 -9.63 -2.44 1.36
N ILE A 103 -9.85 -3.17 0.26
CA ILE A 103 -11.17 -3.54 -0.28
C ILE A 103 -11.95 -4.35 0.76
N LEU A 104 -11.31 -5.36 1.35
CA LEU A 104 -11.92 -6.23 2.37
C LEU A 104 -12.20 -5.47 3.67
N ALA A 105 -11.28 -4.65 4.14
CA ALA A 105 -11.48 -3.81 5.34
C ALA A 105 -12.65 -2.83 5.16
N GLY A 106 -12.82 -2.30 3.94
CA GLY A 106 -13.93 -1.43 3.60
C GLY A 106 -15.25 -2.16 3.33
N GLY A 107 -15.22 -3.44 2.94
CA GLY A 107 -16.42 -4.19 2.54
C GLY A 107 -16.87 -3.93 1.11
N PHE A 108 -15.97 -3.46 0.24
CA PHE A 108 -16.29 -3.18 -1.16
C PHE A 108 -16.36 -4.46 -2.01
N ASN A 109 -17.08 -4.39 -3.13
CA ASN A 109 -17.01 -5.41 -4.17
C ASN A 109 -15.97 -5.02 -5.21
N VAL A 110 -15.40 -6.00 -5.91
CA VAL A 110 -14.43 -5.76 -6.97
C VAL A 110 -14.69 -6.58 -8.23
N VAL A 111 -14.46 -5.96 -9.38
CA VAL A 111 -14.41 -6.59 -10.70
C VAL A 111 -13.01 -6.41 -11.26
N VAL A 112 -12.35 -7.53 -11.59
CA VAL A 112 -10.96 -7.55 -12.04
C VAL A 112 -10.86 -7.81 -13.54
N ALA A 113 -10.07 -7.01 -14.24
CA ALA A 113 -9.84 -7.19 -15.67
C ALA A 113 -8.69 -8.15 -15.97
N ALA A 114 -7.42 -7.75 -15.79
CA ALA A 114 -6.26 -8.60 -16.04
C ALA A 114 -5.77 -9.33 -14.77
N PRO A 115 -5.20 -10.55 -14.89
CA PRO A 115 -4.54 -11.21 -13.77
C PRO A 115 -3.15 -10.59 -13.50
N ASP A 116 -2.66 -10.71 -12.27
CA ASP A 116 -1.26 -10.45 -11.92
C ASP A 116 -0.69 -11.65 -11.15
N LYS A 117 0.25 -12.36 -11.78
CA LYS A 117 0.87 -13.58 -11.21
C LYS A 117 1.96 -13.27 -10.18
N ASN A 118 2.42 -12.02 -10.09
CA ASN A 118 3.53 -11.62 -9.25
C ASN A 118 3.07 -10.99 -7.93
N ALA A 119 2.11 -10.06 -7.99
CA ALA A 119 1.64 -9.33 -6.81
C ALA A 119 0.12 -9.45 -6.54
N GLY A 120 -0.66 -9.89 -7.53
CA GLY A 120 -2.12 -10.02 -7.44
C GLY A 120 -2.57 -11.01 -6.36
N ILE A 121 -3.70 -10.72 -5.72
CA ILE A 121 -4.23 -11.59 -4.66
C ILE A 121 -4.72 -12.95 -5.18
N ASN A 122 -5.10 -13.02 -6.45
CA ASN A 122 -5.50 -14.21 -7.17
C ASN A 122 -4.38 -14.68 -8.13
N TYR A 123 -3.12 -14.58 -7.68
CA TYR A 123 -1.94 -14.94 -8.46
C TYR A 123 -1.95 -16.38 -8.99
N ASP A 124 -2.69 -17.29 -8.35
CA ASP A 124 -2.84 -18.70 -8.75
C ASP A 124 -4.08 -18.95 -9.64
N ALA A 125 -4.87 -17.91 -9.92
CA ALA A 125 -6.10 -17.94 -10.71
C ALA A 125 -7.21 -18.86 -10.16
N SER A 126 -7.10 -19.35 -8.92
CA SER A 126 -8.07 -20.26 -8.31
C SER A 126 -9.32 -19.57 -7.79
N ALA A 127 -9.23 -18.27 -7.48
CA ALA A 127 -10.21 -17.49 -6.71
C ALA A 127 -10.54 -18.10 -5.33
N THR A 128 -9.60 -18.86 -4.74
CA THR A 128 -9.67 -19.36 -3.36
C THR A 128 -8.82 -18.54 -2.37
N PHE A 129 -8.06 -17.58 -2.90
CA PHE A 129 -7.27 -16.58 -2.17
C PHE A 129 -6.43 -17.15 -1.02
N PRO A 130 -5.58 -18.16 -1.26
CA PRO A 130 -4.83 -18.84 -0.20
C PRO A 130 -3.86 -17.92 0.57
N ALA A 131 -3.43 -16.82 -0.07
CA ALA A 131 -2.60 -15.78 0.55
C ALA A 131 -3.30 -15.03 1.70
N LEU A 132 -4.64 -14.94 1.68
CA LEU A 132 -5.38 -14.27 2.74
C LEU A 132 -5.39 -15.12 4.02
N PRO A 133 -5.32 -14.47 5.21
CA PRO A 133 -5.74 -15.09 6.46
C PRO A 133 -7.12 -15.75 6.31
N GLU A 134 -7.29 -16.92 6.92
CA GLU A 134 -8.51 -17.74 6.80
C GLU A 134 -9.82 -16.96 7.00
N PRO A 135 -9.96 -16.07 8.02
CA PRO A 135 -11.20 -15.32 8.23
C PRO A 135 -11.62 -14.42 7.07
N LEU A 136 -10.68 -14.05 6.18
CA LEU A 136 -10.93 -13.12 5.07
C LEU A 136 -11.28 -13.83 3.76
N ARG A 137 -11.01 -15.13 3.62
CA ARG A 137 -11.17 -15.86 2.35
C ARG A 137 -12.63 -15.90 1.90
N ALA A 138 -13.55 -16.24 2.80
CA ALA A 138 -14.97 -16.29 2.49
C ALA A 138 -15.52 -14.92 2.05
N GLN A 139 -15.04 -13.83 2.66
CA GLN A 139 -15.40 -12.48 2.24
C GLN A 139 -14.88 -12.19 0.83
N ALA A 140 -13.62 -12.53 0.52
CA ALA A 140 -13.03 -12.34 -0.80
C ALA A 140 -13.75 -13.15 -1.88
N GLU A 141 -14.08 -14.42 -1.62
CA GLU A 141 -14.86 -15.28 -2.52
C GLU A 141 -16.24 -14.67 -2.88
N GLN A 142 -16.84 -13.94 -1.94
CA GLN A 142 -18.14 -13.32 -2.12
C GLN A 142 -18.08 -11.94 -2.80
N SER A 143 -16.93 -11.25 -2.76
CA SER A 143 -16.82 -9.87 -3.24
C SER A 143 -15.88 -9.67 -4.42
N PHE A 144 -14.98 -10.61 -4.72
CA PHE A 144 -13.99 -10.51 -5.80
C PHE A 144 -14.45 -11.27 -7.03
N SER A 145 -14.80 -10.53 -8.07
CA SER A 145 -15.30 -11.06 -9.33
C SER A 145 -14.23 -11.06 -10.41
N TYR A 146 -14.06 -12.22 -11.07
CA TYR A 146 -13.21 -12.39 -12.25
C TYR A 146 -14.10 -12.78 -13.44
N PRO A 147 -14.67 -11.81 -14.18
CA PRO A 147 -15.58 -12.10 -15.28
C PRO A 147 -14.93 -12.93 -16.39
N ALA A 148 -15.74 -13.68 -17.14
CA ALA A 148 -15.26 -14.46 -18.27
C ALA A 148 -14.71 -13.55 -19.38
N ILE A 149 -13.63 -13.99 -20.00
CA ILE A 149 -13.07 -13.36 -21.20
C ILE A 149 -13.27 -14.33 -22.35
N LEU A 150 -14.21 -14.00 -23.22
CA LEU A 150 -14.59 -14.87 -24.34
C LEU A 150 -13.60 -14.70 -25.49
N GLY A 151 -13.05 -15.83 -25.94
CA GLY A 151 -12.14 -15.87 -27.07
C GLY A 151 -11.26 -17.11 -27.04
N THR A 152 -10.19 -17.10 -27.84
CA THR A 152 -9.32 -18.27 -28.05
C THR A 152 -7.84 -17.96 -27.88
N SER A 153 -7.48 -16.73 -27.49
CA SER A 153 -6.10 -16.34 -27.24
C SER A 153 -5.69 -16.69 -25.80
N LEU A 154 -4.42 -16.44 -25.48
CA LEU A 154 -3.87 -16.59 -24.12
C LEU A 154 -4.51 -15.67 -23.06
N TYR A 155 -5.31 -14.69 -23.51
CA TYR A 155 -6.03 -13.74 -22.66
C TYR A 155 -7.44 -14.22 -22.28
N SER A 156 -7.94 -15.25 -22.96
CA SER A 156 -9.23 -15.85 -22.61
C SER A 156 -9.20 -16.50 -21.22
N ARG A 157 -10.33 -16.46 -20.51
CA ARG A 157 -10.51 -17.16 -19.23
C ARG A 157 -11.97 -17.47 -18.96
N ALA A 158 -12.22 -18.57 -18.25
CA ALA A 158 -13.51 -18.81 -17.63
C ALA A 158 -13.75 -17.85 -16.47
N SER A 159 -15.01 -17.58 -16.13
CA SER A 159 -15.35 -16.78 -14.95
C SER A 159 -15.02 -17.53 -13.66
N THR A 160 -14.46 -16.83 -12.67
CA THR A 160 -14.21 -17.35 -11.32
C THR A 160 -14.53 -16.31 -10.25
N GLY A 161 -14.60 -16.75 -8.98
CA GLY A 161 -14.94 -15.90 -7.84
C GLY A 161 -16.40 -15.47 -7.82
N ALA A 162 -16.66 -14.28 -7.27
CA ALA A 162 -18.00 -13.72 -7.12
C ALA A 162 -18.67 -13.45 -8.47
N THR A 163 -19.99 -13.62 -8.54
CA THR A 163 -20.76 -13.19 -9.72
C THR A 163 -20.81 -11.66 -9.76
N PRO A 164 -20.56 -11.01 -10.92
CA PRO A 164 -20.78 -9.57 -11.06
C PRO A 164 -22.20 -9.16 -10.61
N LYS A 165 -22.31 -8.00 -9.95
CA LYS A 165 -23.57 -7.45 -9.43
C LYS A 165 -24.64 -7.39 -10.52
N SER A 166 -25.90 -7.57 -10.11
CA SER A 166 -27.04 -7.73 -11.02
C SER A 166 -27.34 -6.51 -11.90
N PHE A 167 -26.86 -5.31 -11.55
CA PHE A 167 -26.98 -4.13 -12.41
C PHE A 167 -26.14 -4.25 -13.70
N PHE A 168 -25.14 -5.15 -13.73
CA PHE A 168 -24.42 -5.48 -14.96
C PHE A 168 -25.25 -6.43 -15.82
N ILE A 169 -25.73 -5.93 -16.96
CA ILE A 169 -26.44 -6.70 -17.97
C ILE A 169 -25.47 -7.61 -18.72
N GLY A 170 -24.35 -7.04 -19.20
CA GLY A 170 -23.24 -7.80 -19.78
C GLY A 170 -22.18 -8.12 -18.73
N LYS A 171 -21.76 -9.39 -18.67
CA LYS A 171 -20.87 -9.95 -17.63
C LYS A 171 -19.56 -10.52 -18.17
N THR A 172 -19.17 -10.11 -19.36
CA THR A 172 -17.96 -10.58 -20.03
C THR A 172 -17.05 -9.41 -20.35
N ILE A 173 -15.75 -9.70 -20.44
CA ILE A 173 -14.74 -8.76 -20.91
C ILE A 173 -14.24 -9.26 -22.27
N SER A 174 -13.94 -8.36 -23.19
CA SER A 174 -13.35 -8.71 -24.49
C SER A 174 -11.84 -8.92 -24.37
N GLU A 175 -11.29 -9.86 -25.14
CA GLU A 175 -9.84 -10.13 -25.14
C GLU A 175 -8.99 -8.86 -25.38
N PRO A 176 -9.31 -7.96 -26.34
CA PRO A 176 -8.50 -6.77 -26.56
C PRO A 176 -8.44 -5.85 -25.33
N THR A 177 -9.53 -5.75 -24.57
CA THR A 177 -9.56 -4.89 -23.38
C THR A 177 -8.78 -5.47 -22.22
N GLN A 178 -8.85 -6.79 -21.99
CA GLN A 178 -8.00 -7.39 -20.98
C GLN A 178 -6.53 -7.35 -21.41
N ALA A 179 -6.21 -7.64 -22.69
CA ALA A 179 -4.87 -7.58 -23.21
C ALA A 179 -4.26 -6.18 -23.06
N LEU A 180 -5.04 -5.14 -23.34
CA LEU A 180 -4.64 -3.75 -23.11
C LEU A 180 -4.25 -3.52 -21.64
N CYS A 181 -5.06 -3.98 -20.68
CA CYS A 181 -4.75 -3.81 -19.26
C CYS A 181 -3.45 -4.54 -18.86
N SER A 182 -3.27 -5.79 -19.30
CA SER A 182 -2.03 -6.55 -19.06
C SER A 182 -0.81 -5.86 -19.66
N LEU A 183 -0.86 -5.55 -20.96
CA LEU A 183 0.28 -5.01 -21.70
C LEU A 183 0.68 -3.61 -21.25
N VAL A 184 -0.27 -2.79 -20.82
CA VAL A 184 0.03 -1.45 -20.27
C VAL A 184 0.78 -1.54 -18.95
N PHE A 185 0.38 -2.46 -18.07
CA PHE A 185 1.11 -2.73 -16.84
C PHE A 185 2.51 -3.32 -17.12
N GLU A 186 2.60 -4.37 -17.93
CA GLU A 186 3.87 -5.01 -18.30
C GLU A 186 4.86 -4.02 -18.93
N ALA A 187 4.37 -3.09 -19.74
CA ALA A 187 5.21 -2.08 -20.39
C ALA A 187 5.73 -0.99 -19.43
N THR A 188 5.25 -0.92 -18.19
CA THR A 188 5.65 0.11 -17.21
C THR A 188 6.33 -0.45 -15.98
N SER A 189 6.03 -1.70 -15.59
CA SER A 189 6.42 -2.23 -14.29
C SER A 189 7.93 -2.22 -14.05
N ALA A 190 8.74 -2.65 -15.02
CA ALA A 190 10.19 -2.73 -14.85
C ALA A 190 10.85 -1.36 -14.69
N GLU A 191 10.46 -0.39 -15.52
CA GLU A 191 10.99 0.99 -15.45
C GLU A 191 10.61 1.65 -14.13
N VAL A 192 9.35 1.51 -13.70
CA VAL A 192 8.88 2.10 -12.44
C VAL A 192 9.54 1.45 -11.23
N MET A 193 9.70 0.12 -11.21
CA MET A 193 10.43 -0.58 -10.14
C MET A 193 11.88 -0.10 -10.04
N GLU A 194 12.55 0.18 -11.16
CA GLU A 194 13.93 0.68 -11.16
C GLU A 194 14.04 2.07 -10.51
N MET A 195 12.97 2.89 -10.54
CA MET A 195 12.95 4.19 -9.86
C MET A 195 13.16 4.07 -8.34
N PHE A 196 12.73 2.96 -7.73
CA PHE A 196 12.95 2.66 -6.30
C PHE A 196 14.40 2.23 -5.98
N ASN A 197 15.22 1.97 -7.00
CA ASN A 197 16.63 1.61 -6.88
C ASN A 197 17.59 2.75 -7.21
N THR A 198 17.08 3.97 -7.41
CA THR A 198 17.90 5.17 -7.72
C THR A 198 18.57 5.81 -6.49
N ASP A 199 18.25 5.33 -5.28
CA ASP A 199 18.88 5.81 -4.06
C ASP A 199 20.29 5.26 -3.87
N LEU A 200 21.11 6.01 -3.14
CA LEU A 200 22.48 5.66 -2.85
C LEU A 200 22.57 4.37 -2.04
N PRO A 201 23.59 3.52 -2.26
CA PRO A 201 23.82 2.38 -1.40
C PRO A 201 24.18 2.84 0.02
N GLN A 202 23.83 2.06 1.04
CA GLN A 202 23.88 2.52 2.43
C GLN A 202 25.26 3.02 2.91
N GLU A 203 26.37 2.55 2.34
CA GLU A 203 27.73 3.05 2.64
C GLU A 203 27.98 4.50 2.24
N LEU A 204 27.16 5.05 1.33
CA LEU A 204 27.21 6.46 0.91
C LEU A 204 26.16 7.31 1.64
N LEU A 205 25.27 6.71 2.44
CA LEU A 205 24.33 7.46 3.25
C LEU A 205 25.07 8.24 4.35
N LYS A 206 24.49 9.36 4.75
CA LYS A 206 25.00 10.25 5.79
C LYS A 206 23.96 10.39 6.89
N ASP A 207 24.45 10.46 8.12
CA ASP A 207 23.60 10.53 9.29
C ASP A 207 22.91 11.90 9.37
N PRO A 208 21.56 11.99 9.26
CA PRO A 208 20.85 13.26 9.30
C PRO A 208 20.98 13.98 10.66
N ALA A 209 21.33 13.29 11.74
CA ALA A 209 21.58 13.90 13.05
C ALA A 209 22.89 14.72 13.09
N THR A 210 23.75 14.60 12.08
CA THR A 210 24.97 15.41 11.94
C THR A 210 24.74 16.78 11.32
N LEU A 211 23.55 17.00 10.75
CA LEU A 211 23.17 18.28 10.15
C LEU A 211 22.85 19.33 11.24
N PRO A 212 23.16 20.62 10.99
CA PRO A 212 22.74 21.71 11.87
C PRO A 212 21.21 21.74 12.09
N ALA A 213 20.76 22.20 13.26
CA ALA A 213 19.34 22.23 13.61
C ALA A 213 18.48 23.12 12.67
N ASP A 214 19.08 24.14 12.06
CA ASP A 214 18.45 25.04 11.10
C ASP A 214 18.56 24.53 9.64
N HIS A 215 19.23 23.40 9.41
CA HIS A 215 19.30 22.77 8.10
C HIS A 215 17.90 22.39 7.60
N TYR A 216 17.62 22.66 6.33
CA TYR A 216 16.27 22.51 5.77
C TYR A 216 15.71 21.07 5.87
N ILE A 217 16.57 20.03 5.78
CA ILE A 217 16.16 18.64 5.97
C ILE A 217 15.67 18.41 7.41
N VAL A 218 16.43 18.91 8.39
CA VAL A 218 16.09 18.78 9.82
C VAL A 218 14.80 19.55 10.11
N ARG A 219 14.66 20.77 9.57
CA ARG A 219 13.42 21.57 9.71
C ARG A 219 12.23 20.86 9.08
N ALA A 220 12.37 20.27 7.90
CA ALA A 220 11.29 19.55 7.23
C ALA A 220 10.89 18.27 7.97
N LEU A 221 11.87 17.50 8.47
CA LEU A 221 11.63 16.35 9.35
C LEU A 221 10.86 16.77 10.60
N LYS A 222 11.31 17.81 11.31
CA LYS A 222 10.65 18.30 12.53
C LYS A 222 9.29 18.94 12.28
N GLN A 223 9.08 19.52 11.11
CA GLN A 223 7.75 20.00 10.70
C GLN A 223 6.78 18.83 10.46
N GLN A 224 7.27 17.73 9.88
CA GLN A 224 6.47 16.53 9.66
C GLN A 224 6.22 15.75 10.96
N TYR A 225 7.23 15.66 11.83
CA TYR A 225 7.19 14.98 13.12
C TYR A 225 8.14 15.69 14.11
N PRO A 226 7.62 16.45 15.10
CA PRO A 226 8.42 17.30 16.00
C PRO A 226 9.58 16.60 16.71
N ASP A 227 9.38 15.34 17.10
CA ASP A 227 10.35 14.52 17.82
C ASP A 227 11.35 13.80 16.90
N ALA A 228 11.37 14.12 15.60
CA ALA A 228 12.37 13.60 14.67
C ALA A 228 13.78 13.93 15.18
N LEU A 229 14.67 12.93 15.08
CA LEU A 229 16.07 12.94 15.50
C LEU A 229 16.30 13.12 17.02
N THR A 230 15.26 12.96 17.85
CA THR A 230 15.39 13.05 19.33
C THR A 230 15.69 11.71 20.00
N TYR A 231 15.50 10.61 19.28
CA TYR A 231 15.88 9.26 19.68
C TYR A 231 16.88 8.67 18.67
N ARG A 232 17.86 7.95 19.21
CA ARG A 232 18.78 7.12 18.44
C ARG A 232 19.03 5.82 19.17
N GLY A 233 18.65 4.72 18.54
CA GLY A 233 18.98 3.37 18.99
C GLY A 233 20.17 2.79 18.21
N LYS A 234 20.56 1.56 18.55
CA LYS A 234 21.45 0.78 17.69
C LYS A 234 20.72 0.47 16.37
N PRO A 235 21.35 0.64 15.19
CA PRO A 235 20.73 0.28 13.91
C PRO A 235 20.15 -1.13 13.93
N HIS A 236 18.91 -1.26 13.46
CA HIS A 236 18.15 -2.53 13.39
C HIS A 236 17.86 -3.21 14.74
N ALA A 237 18.15 -2.56 15.87
CA ALA A 237 17.94 -3.08 17.21
C ALA A 237 17.32 -1.99 18.10
N PRO A 238 16.03 -1.65 17.91
CA PRO A 238 15.34 -0.69 18.76
C PRO A 238 15.32 -1.17 20.21
N ASP A 239 15.45 -0.24 21.15
CA ASP A 239 15.47 -0.50 22.58
C ASP A 239 14.34 0.25 23.32
N ALA A 240 14.29 0.10 24.64
CA ALA A 240 13.26 0.72 25.49
C ALA A 240 13.16 2.25 25.35
N GLY A 241 14.19 2.95 24.85
CA GLY A 241 14.16 4.39 24.59
C GLY A 241 13.15 4.79 23.51
N LEU A 242 12.72 3.86 22.64
CA LEU A 242 11.68 4.11 21.64
C LEU A 242 10.26 4.13 22.24
N ALA A 243 10.07 3.53 23.42
CA ALA A 243 8.75 3.30 24.01
C ALA A 243 7.90 4.59 24.21
N PRO A 244 8.44 5.73 24.66
CA PRO A 244 7.65 6.95 24.86
C PRO A 244 6.97 7.43 23.57
N PHE A 245 7.68 7.37 22.43
CA PHE A 245 7.16 7.81 21.13
C PHE A 245 6.06 6.88 20.63
N LEU A 246 6.27 5.57 20.74
CA LEU A 246 5.24 4.58 20.39
C LEU A 246 4.00 4.75 21.26
N LYS A 247 4.14 4.89 22.59
CA LYS A 247 3.00 5.11 23.50
C LYS A 247 2.21 6.37 23.15
N GLN A 248 2.89 7.47 22.85
CA GLN A 248 2.24 8.71 22.46
C GLN A 248 1.47 8.55 21.15
N ALA A 249 2.06 7.90 20.14
CA ALA A 249 1.37 7.59 18.89
C ALA A 249 0.19 6.63 19.12
N MET A 250 0.34 5.57 19.91
CA MET A 250 -0.75 4.65 20.25
C MET A 250 -1.91 5.37 20.98
N ALA A 251 -1.62 6.37 21.82
CA ALA A 251 -2.67 7.18 22.45
C ALA A 251 -3.44 7.99 21.41
N ARG A 252 -2.73 8.68 20.50
CA ARG A 252 -3.35 9.43 19.39
C ARG A 252 -4.13 8.54 18.42
N ASP A 253 -3.67 7.32 18.17
CA ASP A 253 -4.40 6.38 17.32
C ASP A 253 -5.77 6.05 17.93
N ARG A 254 -5.85 5.84 19.25
CA ARG A 254 -7.12 5.64 19.96
C ARG A 254 -8.02 6.87 19.86
N GLU A 255 -7.47 8.08 19.99
CA GLU A 255 -8.20 9.33 19.78
C GLU A 255 -8.75 9.44 18.35
N HIS A 256 -8.05 8.86 17.38
CA HIS A 256 -8.46 8.79 15.98
C HIS A 256 -9.26 7.52 15.63
N GLY A 257 -9.80 6.80 16.61
CA GLY A 257 -10.70 5.65 16.42
C GLY A 257 -10.00 4.32 16.11
N GLY A 258 -8.69 4.24 16.28
CA GLY A 258 -7.93 3.00 16.18
C GLY A 258 -7.82 2.25 17.51
N ALA A 259 -7.17 1.08 17.48
CA ALA A 259 -7.01 0.20 18.65
C ALA A 259 -5.76 0.50 19.49
N GLY A 260 -5.08 1.61 19.23
CA GLY A 260 -3.77 1.93 19.78
C GLY A 260 -2.64 1.28 18.98
N ASP A 261 -2.66 1.45 17.66
CA ASP A 261 -1.57 1.11 16.75
C ASP A 261 -0.61 2.30 16.59
N ALA A 262 0.64 2.02 16.23
CA ALA A 262 1.65 3.03 15.93
C ALA A 262 2.79 2.39 15.12
N VAL A 263 3.41 3.17 14.24
CA VAL A 263 4.61 2.74 13.52
C VAL A 263 5.68 3.81 13.55
N ALA A 264 6.84 3.45 14.09
CA ALA A 264 8.05 4.24 13.99
C ALA A 264 8.86 3.87 12.74
N LEU A 265 9.46 4.85 12.08
CA LEU A 265 10.49 4.67 11.06
C LEU A 265 11.83 5.13 11.64
N LEU A 266 12.77 4.19 11.75
CA LEU A 266 14.17 4.45 12.07
C LEU A 266 15.00 4.44 10.79
N ASP A 267 15.95 5.35 10.64
CA ASP A 267 16.88 5.33 9.51
C ASP A 267 17.97 4.25 9.68
N SER A 268 18.88 4.14 8.71
CA SER A 268 20.01 3.20 8.73
C SER A 268 21.02 3.44 9.85
N PHE A 269 20.93 4.58 10.55
CA PHE A 269 21.78 4.98 11.66
C PHE A 269 21.09 4.83 13.02
N GLY A 270 19.83 4.36 13.02
CA GLY A 270 19.00 4.16 14.21
C GLY A 270 18.27 5.41 14.70
N ASN A 271 18.32 6.52 13.94
CA ASN A 271 17.62 7.76 14.31
C ASN A 271 16.12 7.62 14.06
N LEU A 272 15.30 8.12 14.99
CA LEU A 272 13.87 8.24 14.77
C LEU A 272 13.56 9.32 13.74
N LEU A 273 12.99 8.93 12.59
CA LEU A 273 12.53 9.87 11.57
C LEU A 273 11.07 10.26 11.78
N LEU A 274 10.21 9.27 12.01
CA LEU A 274 8.76 9.45 12.16
C LEU A 274 8.22 8.44 13.18
N CYS A 275 7.17 8.80 13.91
CA CYS A 275 6.31 7.85 14.63
C CYS A 275 4.86 8.29 14.48
N MET A 276 4.09 7.56 13.65
CA MET A 276 2.74 7.99 13.29
C MET A 276 1.67 7.10 13.92
N PRO A 277 0.55 7.70 14.39
CA PRO A 277 -0.68 6.98 14.67
C PRO A 277 -1.46 6.70 13.38
N GLY A 278 -2.47 5.83 13.44
CA GLY A 278 -3.50 5.76 12.43
C GLY A 278 -4.47 6.96 12.48
N ARG A 279 -5.34 7.02 11.47
CA ARG A 279 -6.42 8.01 11.33
C ARG A 279 -7.74 7.33 10.94
N MET A 280 -8.11 6.31 11.71
CA MET A 280 -9.19 5.37 11.38
C MET A 280 -10.58 6.03 11.27
N THR A 281 -10.82 7.11 12.01
CA THR A 281 -12.02 7.96 11.90
C THR A 281 -12.17 8.63 10.53
N GLN A 282 -11.06 8.94 9.85
CA GLN A 282 -11.10 9.55 8.51
C GLN A 282 -11.32 8.50 7.42
N SER A 283 -10.83 7.29 7.62
CA SER A 283 -10.97 6.14 6.71
C SER A 283 -10.42 4.89 7.41
N GLY A 284 -11.17 3.79 7.36
CA GLY A 284 -10.78 2.51 7.98
C GLY A 284 -9.51 1.87 7.40
N ILE A 285 -8.95 2.44 6.34
CA ILE A 285 -7.70 1.99 5.70
C ILE A 285 -6.51 2.93 5.96
N ARG A 286 -6.67 3.91 6.86
CA ARG A 286 -5.58 4.82 7.28
C ARG A 286 -4.91 4.33 8.55
N SER A 287 -4.29 3.16 8.46
CA SER A 287 -3.51 2.57 9.56
C SER A 287 -2.25 3.40 9.86
N ALA A 288 -1.61 3.13 11.01
CA ALA A 288 -0.37 3.79 11.37
C ALA A 288 0.74 3.57 10.33
N PHE A 289 0.87 2.37 9.77
CA PHE A 289 1.86 2.10 8.72
C PHE A 289 1.60 2.92 7.46
N MET A 290 0.36 2.99 7.00
CA MET A 290 -0.03 3.77 5.82
C MET A 290 0.32 5.25 6.00
N GLU A 291 0.07 5.81 7.18
CA GLU A 291 0.45 7.18 7.50
C GLU A 291 1.97 7.37 7.55
N THR A 292 2.72 6.44 8.14
CA THR A 292 4.19 6.53 8.22
C THR A 292 4.85 6.46 6.84
N THR A 293 4.51 5.46 6.02
CA THR A 293 5.13 5.29 4.70
C THR A 293 4.80 6.44 3.75
N ARG A 294 3.53 6.88 3.74
CA ARG A 294 3.08 8.04 2.96
C ARG A 294 3.77 9.31 3.41
N ALA A 295 3.84 9.57 4.71
CA ALA A 295 4.48 10.77 5.25
C ALA A 295 5.96 10.85 4.85
N TYR A 296 6.68 9.73 4.91
CA TYR A 296 8.09 9.70 4.51
C TYR A 296 8.28 9.93 3.01
N ALA A 297 7.50 9.24 2.16
CA ALA A 297 7.57 9.43 0.71
C ALA A 297 7.23 10.88 0.32
N GLN A 298 6.16 11.44 0.89
CA GLN A 298 5.74 12.81 0.62
C GLN A 298 6.73 13.86 1.13
N LEU A 299 7.42 13.60 2.25
CA LEU A 299 8.50 14.46 2.73
C LEU A 299 9.62 14.53 1.68
N ARG A 300 10.09 13.37 1.19
CA ARG A 300 11.12 13.28 0.16
C ARG A 300 10.68 13.96 -1.13
N TYR A 301 9.46 13.65 -1.60
CA TYR A 301 8.87 14.26 -2.78
C TYR A 301 8.85 15.79 -2.66
N LYS A 302 8.34 16.37 -1.57
CA LYS A 302 8.26 17.83 -1.38
C LYS A 302 9.64 18.50 -1.37
N LEU A 303 10.66 17.82 -0.87
CA LEU A 303 12.02 18.36 -0.83
C LEU A 303 12.71 18.29 -2.20
N MET A 304 12.38 17.29 -3.03
CA MET A 304 12.97 17.07 -4.34
C MET A 304 12.19 17.73 -5.49
N HIS A 305 10.87 17.80 -5.42
CA HIS A 305 10.04 18.27 -6.53
C HIS A 305 10.34 19.73 -6.89
N GLY A 306 10.73 19.96 -8.15
CA GLY A 306 11.16 21.26 -8.66
C GLY A 306 12.55 21.71 -8.21
N ALA A 307 13.30 20.88 -7.48
CA ALA A 307 14.65 21.17 -7.06
C ALA A 307 15.69 20.83 -8.14
N VAL A 308 16.90 21.40 -8.01
CA VAL A 308 18.02 21.13 -8.92
C VAL A 308 18.63 19.74 -8.63
N PRO A 309 19.31 19.09 -9.60
CA PRO A 309 19.86 17.74 -9.41
C PRO A 309 20.78 17.58 -8.20
N ALA A 310 21.63 18.56 -7.90
CA ALA A 310 22.49 18.56 -6.72
C ALA A 310 21.69 18.48 -5.40
N ARG A 311 20.48 19.06 -5.37
CA ARG A 311 19.57 18.98 -4.23
C ARG A 311 18.97 17.60 -4.08
N HIS A 312 18.65 16.93 -5.18
CA HIS A 312 18.17 15.55 -5.15
C HIS A 312 19.26 14.64 -4.57
N GLU A 313 20.49 14.78 -5.04
CA GLU A 313 21.62 14.02 -4.53
C GLU A 313 21.83 14.26 -3.04
N GLU A 314 21.85 15.51 -2.58
CA GLU A 314 21.96 15.84 -1.15
C GLU A 314 20.87 15.17 -0.32
N ILE A 315 19.61 15.25 -0.75
CA ILE A 315 18.48 14.62 -0.03
C ILE A 315 18.66 13.10 0.01
N ARG A 316 19.08 12.45 -1.09
CA ARG A 316 19.31 11.00 -1.13
C ARG A 316 20.41 10.53 -0.17
N HIS A 317 21.38 11.39 0.18
CA HIS A 317 22.40 11.04 1.17
C HIS A 317 21.81 10.95 2.58
N TYR A 318 20.89 11.84 2.95
CA TYR A 318 20.38 11.93 4.33
C TYR A 318 19.02 11.27 4.53
N LEU A 319 18.18 11.24 3.50
CA LEU A 319 16.84 10.65 3.46
C LEU A 319 16.80 9.58 2.37
N GLY A 320 17.51 8.48 2.62
CA GLY A 320 17.60 7.32 1.74
C GLY A 320 16.31 6.50 1.66
N HIS A 321 16.38 5.40 0.92
CA HIS A 321 15.26 4.49 0.77
C HIS A 321 14.91 3.84 2.13
N PRO A 322 13.62 3.65 2.48
CA PRO A 322 13.25 3.00 3.74
C PRO A 322 13.82 1.59 3.93
N LYS A 323 14.24 0.91 2.85
CA LYS A 323 14.80 -0.46 2.88
C LYS A 323 16.08 -0.56 3.73
N ASP A 324 16.80 0.54 3.88
CA ASP A 324 18.02 0.61 4.71
C ASP A 324 17.72 0.94 6.18
N GLY A 325 16.48 1.30 6.52
CA GLY A 325 16.02 1.65 7.86
C GLY A 325 15.30 0.49 8.57
N THR A 326 14.47 0.80 9.56
CA THR A 326 13.64 -0.20 10.26
C THR A 326 12.28 0.41 10.56
N PHE A 327 11.21 -0.27 10.14
CA PHE A 327 9.88 0.01 10.64
C PHE A 327 9.63 -0.78 11.92
N VAL A 328 9.27 -0.08 13.00
CA VAL A 328 8.93 -0.68 14.29
C VAL A 328 7.46 -0.44 14.57
N PHE A 329 6.67 -1.50 14.46
CA PHE A 329 5.25 -1.48 14.74
C PHE A 329 5.02 -1.70 16.24
N ALA A 330 4.12 -0.94 16.86
CA ALA A 330 3.73 -1.19 18.25
C ALA A 330 3.07 -2.57 18.40
N LYS A 331 2.28 -2.98 17.40
CA LYS A 331 1.59 -4.27 17.34
C LYS A 331 1.99 -5.03 16.09
N GLY A 332 2.24 -6.32 16.24
CA GLY A 332 2.51 -7.22 15.13
C GLY A 332 1.28 -7.41 14.24
N PRO A 333 1.47 -7.87 13.00
CA PRO A 333 0.34 -8.17 12.12
C PRO A 333 -0.60 -9.18 12.75
N ASP A 334 -1.90 -8.92 12.60
CA ASP A 334 -2.98 -9.83 12.98
C ASP A 334 -3.69 -10.44 11.75
N GLY A 335 -4.73 -11.24 11.97
CA GLY A 335 -5.52 -11.86 10.92
C GLY A 335 -6.52 -10.92 10.21
N SER A 336 -6.52 -9.63 10.53
CA SER A 336 -7.46 -8.66 9.96
C SER A 336 -7.06 -8.19 8.56
N ALA A 337 -8.05 -7.66 7.82
CA ALA A 337 -7.82 -7.08 6.51
C ALA A 337 -6.89 -5.85 6.55
N VAL A 338 -6.90 -5.07 7.64
CA VAL A 338 -6.01 -3.91 7.82
C VAL A 338 -4.56 -4.35 8.01
N SER A 339 -4.31 -5.40 8.79
CA SER A 339 -2.96 -5.97 8.93
C SER A 339 -2.46 -6.58 7.63
N PHE A 340 -3.32 -7.29 6.88
CA PHE A 340 -2.96 -7.80 5.56
C PHE A 340 -2.66 -6.68 4.56
N MET A 341 -3.45 -5.60 4.59
CA MET A 341 -3.16 -4.38 3.84
C MET A 341 -1.78 -3.81 4.19
N ASN A 342 -1.43 -3.73 5.48
CA ASN A 342 -0.12 -3.24 5.91
C ASN A 342 1.04 -4.10 5.37
N LEU A 343 0.90 -5.43 5.36
CA LEU A 343 1.90 -6.32 4.74
C LEU A 343 2.05 -6.03 3.24
N GLY A 344 0.94 -5.84 2.52
CA GLY A 344 0.97 -5.46 1.11
C GLY A 344 1.58 -4.07 0.87
N ALA A 345 1.24 -3.09 1.71
CA ALA A 345 1.75 -1.73 1.63
C ALA A 345 3.25 -1.68 1.94
N TYR A 346 3.70 -2.52 2.87
CA TYR A 346 5.12 -2.70 3.14
C TYR A 346 5.84 -3.17 1.88
N GLY A 347 5.28 -4.19 1.20
CA GLY A 347 5.85 -4.66 -0.05
C GLY A 347 5.95 -3.54 -1.09
N SER A 348 4.90 -2.74 -1.23
CA SER A 348 4.91 -1.61 -2.17
C SER A 348 5.85 -0.45 -1.76
N THR A 349 6.12 -0.31 -0.47
CA THR A 349 7.12 0.65 0.04
C THR A 349 8.54 0.19 -0.25
N MET A 350 8.79 -1.12 -0.25
CA MET A 350 10.11 -1.69 -0.56
C MET A 350 10.35 -1.80 -2.07
N GLU A 351 9.30 -2.19 -2.81
CA GLU A 351 9.24 -2.36 -4.28
C GLU A 351 10.45 -3.11 -4.88
N GLY A 352 11.06 -4.00 -4.08
CA GLY A 352 12.31 -4.66 -4.44
C GLY A 352 12.93 -5.48 -3.31
N PRO A 353 14.03 -6.19 -3.59
CA PRO A 353 14.71 -7.03 -2.61
C PRO A 353 15.28 -6.19 -1.45
N LEU A 354 15.20 -6.74 -0.24
CA LEU A 354 15.76 -6.12 0.95
C LEU A 354 17.29 -6.28 1.00
N PRO A 355 18.04 -5.29 1.55
CA PRO A 355 19.47 -5.42 1.78
C PRO A 355 19.79 -6.60 2.70
N LEU A 356 20.76 -7.46 2.32
CA LEU A 356 21.17 -8.62 3.12
C LEU A 356 21.68 -8.25 4.53
N LYS A 357 22.19 -7.03 4.68
CA LYS A 357 22.70 -6.47 5.94
C LYS A 357 21.61 -6.07 6.94
N ASN A 358 20.34 -6.05 6.52
CA ASN A 358 19.19 -5.69 7.34
C ASN A 358 18.04 -6.71 7.20
N PRO A 359 18.19 -7.90 7.79
CA PRO A 359 17.18 -8.96 7.69
C PRO A 359 15.93 -8.71 8.57
N ALA A 360 15.97 -7.74 9.48
CA ALA A 360 14.90 -7.41 10.42
C ALA A 360 14.39 -5.97 10.21
N GLN A 361 14.10 -5.63 8.95
CA GLN A 361 13.63 -4.30 8.55
C GLN A 361 12.21 -4.04 9.10
N PHE A 362 11.34 -5.06 9.05
CA PHE A 362 10.00 -5.03 9.65
C PHE A 362 10.06 -5.66 11.04
N GLN A 363 9.95 -4.84 12.07
CA GLN A 363 9.86 -5.29 13.46
C GLN A 363 8.53 -4.93 14.11
N TYR A 364 8.12 -5.69 15.11
CA TYR A 364 6.96 -5.38 15.95
C TYR A 364 7.24 -5.59 17.44
N VAL A 365 6.58 -4.83 18.31
CA VAL A 365 6.81 -4.91 19.77
C VAL A 365 5.90 -5.96 20.42
N LEU A 366 4.59 -5.80 20.30
CA LEU A 366 3.60 -6.70 20.88
C LEU A 366 3.12 -7.70 19.82
N PRO A 367 3.22 -9.02 20.04
CA PRO A 367 2.73 -9.99 19.08
C PRO A 367 1.19 -9.98 19.05
N SER A 368 0.62 -10.08 17.85
CA SER A 368 -0.85 -10.24 17.66
C SER A 368 -1.21 -11.64 17.16
N LEU A 369 -0.27 -12.34 16.52
CA LEU A 369 -0.38 -13.73 16.11
C LEU A 369 0.80 -14.54 16.64
N PRO A 370 0.64 -15.86 16.82
CA PRO A 370 1.77 -16.77 16.97
C PRO A 370 2.75 -16.65 15.79
N GLU A 371 4.05 -16.73 16.07
CA GLU A 371 5.11 -16.56 15.05
C GLU A 371 4.93 -17.53 13.87
N ALA A 372 4.56 -18.79 14.15
CA ALA A 372 4.32 -19.80 13.12
C ALA A 372 3.15 -19.44 12.19
N GLU A 373 2.07 -18.88 12.73
CA GLU A 373 0.91 -18.44 11.94
C GLU A 373 1.27 -17.23 11.07
N LEU A 374 2.00 -16.26 11.64
CA LEU A 374 2.48 -15.09 10.89
C LEU A 374 3.43 -15.51 9.76
N ALA A 375 4.34 -16.44 10.02
CA ALA A 375 5.23 -17.00 9.00
C ALA A 375 4.45 -17.72 7.90
N ALA A 376 3.39 -18.45 8.25
CA ALA A 376 2.52 -19.10 7.28
C ALA A 376 1.79 -18.08 6.38
N VAL A 377 1.29 -16.98 6.95
CA VAL A 377 0.68 -15.88 6.18
C VAL A 377 1.70 -15.31 5.19
N CYS A 378 2.91 -14.96 5.64
CA CYS A 378 3.96 -14.41 4.78
C CYS A 378 4.40 -15.40 3.68
N ALA A 379 4.49 -16.69 3.99
CA ALA A 379 4.84 -17.73 3.02
C ALA A 379 3.76 -17.96 1.95
N ALA A 380 2.49 -17.71 2.29
CA ALA A 380 1.36 -17.84 1.36
C ALA A 380 1.20 -16.63 0.43
N MET A 381 1.81 -15.48 0.75
CA MET A 381 1.70 -14.25 -0.07
C MET A 381 2.20 -14.45 -1.51
N PRO A 382 1.75 -13.64 -2.49
CA PRO A 382 2.19 -13.71 -3.88
C PRO A 382 3.72 -13.61 -4.05
N PRO A 383 4.28 -14.09 -5.19
CA PRO A 383 5.74 -14.18 -5.42
C PRO A 383 6.56 -12.92 -5.12
N LEU A 384 6.05 -11.73 -5.45
CA LEU A 384 6.71 -10.46 -5.12
C LEU A 384 7.02 -10.38 -3.62
N TYR A 385 6.02 -10.66 -2.78
CA TYR A 385 6.13 -10.52 -1.34
C TYR A 385 6.96 -11.62 -0.69
N ARG A 386 6.72 -12.89 -1.06
CA ARG A 386 7.39 -14.03 -0.40
C ARG A 386 8.80 -14.32 -0.93
N SER A 387 9.07 -14.07 -2.22
CA SER A 387 10.32 -14.50 -2.87
C SER A 387 11.28 -13.35 -3.14
N VAL A 388 10.76 -12.20 -3.61
CA VAL A 388 11.58 -11.03 -3.97
C VAL A 388 11.86 -10.18 -2.73
N ILE A 389 10.81 -9.67 -2.09
CA ILE A 389 10.91 -8.82 -0.90
C ILE A 389 11.24 -9.67 0.33
N ARG A 390 10.68 -10.89 0.39
CA ARG A 390 10.80 -11.83 1.51
C ARG A 390 10.32 -11.22 2.81
N ILE A 391 9.08 -10.73 2.79
CA ILE A 391 8.44 -10.14 3.96
C ILE A 391 8.53 -11.10 5.15
N ARG A 392 9.16 -10.64 6.23
CA ARG A 392 9.38 -11.42 7.44
C ARG A 392 9.33 -10.49 8.66
N PRO A 393 8.15 -10.16 9.18
CA PRO A 393 8.03 -9.38 10.40
C PRO A 393 8.60 -10.19 11.57
N THR A 394 9.43 -9.57 12.40
CA THR A 394 10.00 -10.22 13.59
C THR A 394 9.73 -9.39 14.85
N GLN A 395 9.55 -10.06 15.99
CA GLN A 395 9.43 -9.33 17.25
C GLN A 395 10.76 -8.62 17.57
N VAL A 396 10.70 -7.43 18.16
CA VAL A 396 11.89 -6.76 18.72
C VAL A 396 12.55 -7.65 19.78
N ALA A 397 13.88 -7.68 19.79
CA ALA A 397 14.63 -8.50 20.75
C ALA A 397 14.70 -7.89 22.17
N ASP A 398 14.48 -6.57 22.30
CA ASP A 398 14.61 -5.86 23.57
C ASP A 398 13.40 -6.11 24.48
N HIS A 399 13.58 -6.93 25.52
CA HIS A 399 12.52 -7.26 26.47
C HIS A 399 12.02 -6.05 27.27
N ALA A 400 12.86 -5.02 27.47
CA ALA A 400 12.44 -3.82 28.19
C ALA A 400 11.49 -2.97 27.35
N LEU A 401 11.69 -2.88 26.03
CA LEU A 401 10.76 -2.28 25.08
C LEU A 401 9.43 -3.03 25.05
N VAL A 402 9.46 -4.37 25.01
CA VAL A 402 8.25 -5.20 25.07
C VAL A 402 7.50 -4.95 26.37
N ALA A 403 8.18 -5.02 27.51
CA ALA A 403 7.59 -4.78 28.83
C ALA A 403 7.07 -3.35 28.99
N ALA A 404 7.67 -2.37 28.31
CA ALA A 404 7.20 -1.00 28.34
C ALA A 404 5.86 -0.85 27.61
N LEU A 405 5.59 -1.60 26.55
CA LEU A 405 4.36 -1.47 25.74
C LEU A 405 3.22 -2.41 26.16
N ALA A 406 3.55 -3.51 26.84
CA ALA A 406 2.58 -4.43 27.44
C ALA A 406 1.74 -3.71 28.51
#